data_AF-A0A2N9LYM2-F1
#
_entry.id   AF-A0A2N9LYM2-F1
#
_cell.length_a   1.000
_cell.length_b   1.000
_cell.length_c   1.000
_cell.angle_alpha   90.00
_cell.angle_beta   90.00
_cell.angle_gamma   90.00
#
_symmetry.space_group_name_H-M   'P 1'
#
loop_
_entity.id
_entity.type
_entity.pdbx_description
1 polymer ?
#
loop_
_entity_poly.entity_id
_entity_poly.type
_entity_poly.pdbx_seq_one_letter_code
_entity_poly.pdbx_strand_id
1 'polypeptide(L)'
;MRLLRPSLWTPLLACLAATCTGAGSKPNFGGTWKLNNTVPPEIYVVEHSDSQFRIVMFVDNDAGVRTLDVKGPIDGQPHPQTVNGSPCVFTARWEGDTLYWETRRETRDGVRHNRRFMQLSADGRVVTARRTRVMPAPQETWTETWEKQDPPLAESHTTGFALRNKVYASGESLAGREGAILRGVVAVAFNDLPQAERELLPILRQEPNDSVLDPVREILSDLYGRTGQPRKALEYCNPGEREYFEQISKYPDVSVTRRGCARVQALRGHDGALILPLVAAGKDAAYEVDTGSNMSLLRLSEARRLGLKLEPVTRRITDVTGAGYEAYLAIVPTLSVGEMRLQNASFWIVDDARIDAPGLVGIDLLLQFQTLRWNSSGVIEVGFPAQERNLRQANIYFEGSFPIVEASSNGHAGLSFVLDTGYTGTHLYVPFASRFLDLVAAKGRQGTYQMNGQAGHSKWRELVVPEVRLQIGGMDTTIRDADVLVEKAPQPTWHYGCIGIDALNQAQTVTLDFQAMRLTLEGKASSRP
;
A
#
# COMPACT_ATOMS: atom_id res chain seq x y z
N MET A 1 -8.15 -8.15 -7.72
CA MET A 1 -6.74 -7.80 -7.52
C MET A 1 -5.91 -9.02 -7.17
N ARG A 2 -4.68 -9.08 -7.66
CA ARG A 2 -3.64 -9.98 -7.09
C ARG A 2 -3.25 -9.38 -5.75
N LEU A 3 -3.00 -10.20 -4.73
CA LEU A 3 -2.51 -9.71 -3.43
C LEU A 3 -1.21 -8.92 -3.63
N LEU A 4 -1.04 -7.81 -2.89
CA LEU A 4 0.29 -7.24 -2.64
C LEU A 4 1.14 -8.35 -2.02
N ARG A 5 2.07 -8.93 -2.79
CA ARG A 5 3.06 -9.87 -2.25
C ARG A 5 4.10 -9.05 -1.48
N PRO A 6 4.66 -9.58 -0.37
CA PRO A 6 5.79 -8.94 0.27
C PRO A 6 6.86 -8.65 -0.78
N SER A 7 7.41 -7.43 -0.75
CA SER A 7 8.31 -6.90 -1.76
C SER A 7 9.34 -7.94 -2.24
N LEU A 8 9.28 -8.34 -3.51
CA LEU A 8 10.22 -9.28 -4.14
C LEU A 8 11.66 -8.74 -4.24
N TRP A 9 11.87 -7.49 -3.82
CA TRP A 9 13.16 -6.79 -3.82
C TRP A 9 14.11 -7.25 -2.70
N THR A 10 13.59 -7.82 -1.61
CA THR A 10 14.37 -8.23 -0.43
C THR A 10 15.28 -9.45 -0.66
N PRO A 11 14.88 -10.54 -1.35
CA PRO A 11 15.76 -11.68 -1.59
C PRO A 11 16.88 -11.40 -2.61
N LEU A 12 16.74 -10.37 -3.45
CA LEU A 12 17.69 -10.05 -4.54
C LEU A 12 19.01 -9.41 -4.05
N LEU A 13 19.05 -8.96 -2.79
CA LEU A 13 20.23 -8.31 -2.17
C LEU A 13 20.82 -9.13 -1.00
N ALA A 14 20.25 -10.30 -0.67
CA ALA A 14 20.67 -11.10 0.46
C ALA A 14 22.01 -11.85 0.27
N CYS A 15 22.70 -11.69 -0.86
CA CYS A 15 24.04 -12.26 -1.06
C CYS A 15 25.21 -11.32 -0.67
N LEU A 16 24.96 -10.14 -0.11
CA LEU A 16 26.01 -9.19 0.29
C LEU A 16 25.75 -8.58 1.68
N ALA A 17 25.85 -9.42 2.73
CA ALA A 17 26.32 -9.05 4.08
C ALA A 17 26.10 -10.22 5.05
N ALA A 18 26.99 -11.21 5.02
CA ALA A 18 27.13 -12.15 6.12
C ALA A 18 28.53 -11.96 6.71
N THR A 19 28.60 -11.20 7.81
CA THR A 19 29.53 -11.39 8.94
C THR A 19 29.49 -10.15 9.83
N CYS A 20 28.85 -10.30 11.00
CA CYS A 20 29.22 -9.67 12.26
C CYS A 20 28.34 -10.30 13.35
N THR A 21 28.76 -11.45 13.89
CA THR A 21 28.26 -11.96 15.17
C THR A 21 28.83 -11.09 16.29
N GLY A 22 28.13 -10.01 16.63
CA GLY A 22 28.32 -9.23 17.86
C GLY A 22 27.31 -9.67 18.92
N ALA A 23 27.63 -9.44 20.20
CA ALA A 23 26.79 -9.74 21.35
C ALA A 23 25.30 -9.40 21.11
N GLY A 24 24.40 -10.32 21.42
CA GLY A 24 22.97 -10.20 21.10
C GLY A 24 22.40 -8.86 21.56
N SER A 25 21.98 -8.03 20.61
CA SER A 25 21.24 -6.79 20.86
C SER A 25 19.96 -7.10 21.63
N LYS A 26 19.57 -6.23 22.56
CA LYS A 26 18.32 -6.40 23.30
C LYS A 26 17.11 -6.46 22.36
N PRO A 27 16.06 -7.24 22.69
CA PRO A 27 14.87 -7.33 21.84
C PRO A 27 14.21 -5.97 21.61
N ASN A 28 13.84 -5.64 20.36
CA ASN A 28 13.18 -4.38 20.05
C ASN A 28 11.65 -4.54 19.99
N PHE A 29 10.97 -4.06 21.04
CA PHE A 29 9.51 -3.97 21.14
C PHE A 29 8.82 -2.90 20.28
N GLY A 30 9.56 -2.12 19.47
CA GLY A 30 8.99 -1.03 18.66
C GLY A 30 7.96 -1.49 17.62
N GLY A 31 6.94 -0.65 17.42
CA GLY A 31 5.83 -0.85 16.48
C GLY A 31 4.45 -0.82 17.14
N THR A 32 3.42 -1.09 16.35
CA THR A 32 2.03 -1.18 16.77
C THR A 32 1.68 -2.61 17.16
N TRP A 33 0.96 -2.76 18.26
CA TRP A 33 0.61 -4.01 18.91
C TRP A 33 -0.87 -4.02 19.27
N LYS A 34 -1.51 -5.17 19.07
CA LYS A 34 -2.87 -5.45 19.51
C LYS A 34 -2.83 -6.38 20.70
N LEU A 35 -3.49 -6.02 21.79
CA LEU A 35 -3.64 -6.87 22.96
C LEU A 35 -4.79 -7.86 22.75
N ASN A 36 -4.48 -9.17 22.80
CA ASN A 36 -5.46 -10.22 22.61
C ASN A 36 -6.42 -10.32 23.81
N ASN A 37 -7.60 -10.90 23.57
CA ASN A 37 -8.62 -11.18 24.59
C ASN A 37 -9.16 -9.95 25.33
N THR A 38 -9.10 -8.77 24.70
CA THR A 38 -9.80 -7.56 25.16
C THR A 38 -10.96 -7.25 24.20
N VAL A 39 -12.06 -6.74 24.75
CA VAL A 39 -13.26 -6.39 23.98
C VAL A 39 -13.69 -4.97 24.37
N PRO A 40 -13.55 -3.99 23.46
CA PRO A 40 -12.85 -4.07 22.17
C PRO A 40 -11.33 -4.34 22.34
N PRO A 41 -10.63 -4.85 21.31
CA PRO A 41 -9.19 -5.08 21.39
C PRO A 41 -8.40 -3.80 21.67
N GLU A 42 -7.59 -3.75 22.72
CA GLU A 42 -6.74 -2.58 23.02
C GLU A 42 -5.54 -2.51 22.06
N ILE A 43 -5.21 -1.29 21.61
CA ILE A 43 -4.11 -1.02 20.69
C ILE A 43 -3.02 -0.22 21.39
N TYR A 44 -1.77 -0.58 21.10
CA TYR A 44 -0.58 0.01 21.69
C TYR A 44 0.41 0.36 20.60
N VAL A 45 0.96 1.57 20.61
CA VAL A 45 2.07 1.96 19.73
C VAL A 45 3.30 2.22 20.59
N VAL A 46 4.40 1.54 20.27
CA VAL A 46 5.64 1.54 21.05
C VAL A 46 6.77 2.16 20.24
N GLU A 47 7.40 3.19 20.80
CA GLU A 47 8.71 3.68 20.36
C GLU A 47 9.77 3.15 21.33
N HIS A 48 10.79 2.49 20.80
CA HIS A 48 11.81 1.84 21.61
C HIS A 48 13.19 1.98 20.97
N SER A 49 14.14 2.45 21.77
CA SER A 49 15.57 2.43 21.49
C SER A 49 16.30 1.75 22.65
N ASP A 50 17.61 1.54 22.53
CA ASP A 50 18.41 0.87 23.57
C ASP A 50 18.29 1.49 24.97
N SER A 51 17.95 2.79 25.05
CA SER A 51 17.87 3.52 26.32
C SER A 51 16.53 4.19 26.61
N GLN A 52 15.59 4.22 25.66
CA GLN A 52 14.31 4.92 25.80
C GLN A 52 13.14 4.01 25.48
N PHE A 53 12.07 4.14 26.26
CA PHE A 53 10.82 3.44 26.02
C PHE A 53 9.66 4.41 26.12
N ARG A 54 8.81 4.44 25.09
CA ARG A 54 7.52 5.13 25.09
C ARG A 54 6.45 4.16 24.62
N ILE A 55 5.32 4.18 25.31
CA ILE A 55 4.14 3.41 24.96
C ILE A 55 2.90 4.29 25.00
N VAL A 56 2.22 4.36 23.86
CA VAL A 56 0.93 5.04 23.72
C VAL A 56 -0.16 3.98 23.67
N MET A 57 -1.06 4.01 24.65
CA MET A 57 -2.15 3.05 24.79
C MET A 57 -3.47 3.70 24.36
N PHE A 58 -4.14 3.12 23.38
CA PHE A 58 -5.49 3.50 22.96
C PHE A 58 -6.49 2.56 23.62
N VAL A 59 -7.05 3.01 24.75
CA VAL A 59 -7.91 2.18 25.59
C VAL A 59 -9.37 2.57 25.40
N ASP A 60 -10.20 1.55 25.25
CA ASP A 60 -11.66 1.64 25.26
C ASP A 60 -12.18 0.49 26.13
N ASN A 61 -12.74 0.84 27.29
CA ASN A 61 -13.25 -0.10 28.29
C ASN A 61 -14.26 0.60 29.20
N ASP A 62 -14.74 -0.08 30.25
CA ASP A 62 -15.76 0.45 31.18
C ASP A 62 -15.43 1.82 31.82
N ALA A 63 -14.15 2.20 31.87
CA ALA A 63 -13.70 3.50 32.36
C ALA A 63 -13.69 4.60 31.28
N GLY A 64 -14.20 4.31 30.09
CA GLY A 64 -14.32 5.22 28.95
C GLY A 64 -13.12 5.22 27.99
N VAL A 65 -13.33 5.84 26.83
CA VAL A 65 -12.31 5.98 25.77
C VAL A 65 -11.24 6.99 26.17
N ARG A 66 -9.97 6.60 26.06
CA ARG A 66 -8.81 7.45 26.41
C ARG A 66 -7.52 7.00 25.74
N THR A 67 -6.63 7.96 25.53
CA THR A 67 -5.24 7.71 25.12
C THR A 67 -4.32 7.89 26.33
N LEU A 68 -3.37 6.99 26.54
CA LEU A 68 -2.38 7.08 27.62
C LEU A 68 -0.98 7.06 27.00
N ASP A 69 -0.28 8.19 27.04
CA ASP A 69 1.10 8.30 26.57
C ASP A 69 2.04 8.31 27.77
N VAL A 70 2.85 7.27 27.92
CA VAL A 70 3.89 7.19 28.96
C VAL A 70 5.25 6.94 28.35
N LYS A 71 6.26 7.64 28.87
CA LYS A 71 7.64 7.51 28.39
C LYS A 71 8.67 7.70 29.48
N GLY A 72 9.87 7.17 29.25
CA GLY A 72 11.05 7.41 30.07
C GLY A 72 12.23 6.54 29.67
N PRO A 73 13.41 6.77 30.28
CA PRO A 73 14.58 5.95 30.05
C PRO A 73 14.42 4.55 30.66
N ILE A 74 15.20 3.60 30.14
CA ILE A 74 15.28 2.22 30.61
C ILE A 74 16.43 2.09 31.64
N ASP A 75 16.32 2.80 32.75
CA ASP A 75 17.38 2.95 33.78
C ASP A 75 17.01 2.39 35.17
N GLY A 76 15.79 1.87 35.33
CA GLY A 76 15.25 1.35 36.58
C GLY A 76 14.86 2.41 37.60
N GLN A 77 14.92 3.69 37.27
CA GLN A 77 14.56 4.79 38.17
C GLN A 77 13.09 5.24 37.97
N PRO A 78 12.48 5.90 38.97
CA PRO A 78 11.18 6.51 38.83
C PRO A 78 11.24 7.84 38.06
N HIS A 79 10.41 7.96 37.03
CA HIS A 79 10.28 9.15 36.18
C HIS A 79 8.86 9.71 36.28
N PRO A 80 8.65 10.77 37.10
CA PRO A 80 7.37 11.46 37.19
C PRO A 80 7.01 12.18 35.88
N GLN A 81 5.74 12.09 35.49
CA GLN A 81 5.18 12.75 34.33
C GLN A 81 3.68 13.01 34.54
N THR A 82 3.06 13.72 33.60
CA THR A 82 1.61 13.95 33.60
C THR A 82 0.97 13.21 32.43
N VAL A 83 -0.07 12.42 32.70
CA VAL A 83 -0.82 11.65 31.71
C VAL A 83 -2.29 12.00 31.84
N ASN A 84 -2.89 12.58 30.79
CA ASN A 84 -4.27 13.09 30.80
C ASN A 84 -4.56 14.05 31.97
N GLY A 85 -3.60 14.92 32.30
CA GLY A 85 -3.73 15.88 33.38
C GLY A 85 -3.51 15.30 34.79
N SER A 86 -3.28 14.00 34.92
CA SER A 86 -3.01 13.34 36.21
C SER A 86 -1.53 13.00 36.39
N PRO A 87 -0.99 13.09 37.63
CA PRO A 87 0.33 12.56 37.96
C PRO A 87 0.46 11.08 37.62
N CYS A 88 1.59 10.71 37.02
CA CYS A 88 1.97 9.35 36.72
C CYS A 88 3.47 9.18 36.96
N VAL A 89 3.88 8.09 37.60
CA VAL A 89 5.30 7.69 37.67
C VAL A 89 5.49 6.49 36.76
N PHE A 90 6.51 6.56 35.89
CA PHE A 90 6.92 5.48 35.01
C PHE A 90 8.31 4.98 35.41
N THR A 91 8.52 3.67 35.33
CA THR A 91 9.83 3.05 35.54
C THR A 91 9.99 1.92 34.55
N ALA A 92 11.14 1.83 33.88
CA ALA A 92 11.48 0.73 32.99
C ALA A 92 12.92 0.24 33.21
N ARG A 93 13.17 -1.06 33.06
CA ARG A 93 14.50 -1.67 33.14
C ARG A 93 14.53 -3.03 32.46
N TRP A 94 15.73 -3.50 32.13
CA TRP A 94 15.96 -4.85 31.65
C TRP A 94 16.18 -5.86 32.80
N GLU A 95 15.63 -7.06 32.64
CA GLU A 95 15.94 -8.26 33.44
C GLU A 95 16.30 -9.40 32.47
N GLY A 96 17.60 -9.60 32.21
CA GLY A 96 18.01 -10.43 31.09
C GLY A 96 17.40 -9.88 29.79
N ASP A 97 16.67 -10.70 29.04
CA ASP A 97 15.97 -10.28 27.80
C ASP A 97 14.49 -9.96 28.02
N THR A 98 14.06 -9.84 29.28
CA THR A 98 12.72 -9.42 29.66
C THR A 98 12.72 -7.92 29.94
N LEU A 99 11.83 -7.17 29.30
CA LEU A 99 11.62 -5.75 29.59
C LEU A 99 10.60 -5.60 30.72
N TYR A 100 11.04 -5.06 31.85
CA TYR A 100 10.17 -4.66 32.94
C TYR A 100 9.73 -3.22 32.77
N TRP A 101 8.46 -2.93 32.98
CA TRP A 101 8.01 -1.57 33.23
C TRP A 101 6.80 -1.49 34.17
N GLU A 102 6.66 -0.37 34.87
CA GLU A 102 5.50 -0.07 35.70
C GLU A 102 4.99 1.35 35.52
N THR A 103 3.69 1.52 35.79
CA THR A 103 3.04 2.83 35.92
C THR A 103 2.28 2.92 37.24
N ARG A 104 2.45 4.05 37.94
CA ARG A 104 1.62 4.46 39.07
C ARG A 104 0.92 5.76 38.71
N ARG A 105 -0.36 5.69 38.36
CA ARG A 105 -1.14 6.84 37.90
C ARG A 105 -2.22 7.19 38.90
N GLU A 106 -2.34 8.47 39.22
CA GLU A 106 -3.48 9.00 39.96
C GLU A 106 -4.70 9.10 39.04
N THR A 107 -5.83 8.57 39.50
CA THR A 107 -7.12 8.64 38.81
C THR A 107 -8.18 9.17 39.76
N ARG A 108 -9.36 9.54 39.23
CA ARG A 108 -10.49 10.02 40.07
C ARG A 108 -10.88 9.00 41.16
N ASP A 109 -10.73 7.71 40.87
CA ASP A 109 -11.07 6.60 41.77
C ASP A 109 -9.88 6.09 42.60
N GLY A 110 -8.78 6.86 42.67
CA GLY A 110 -7.56 6.53 43.39
C GLY A 110 -6.38 6.13 42.50
N VAL A 111 -5.38 5.46 43.07
CA VAL A 111 -4.15 5.08 42.36
C VAL A 111 -4.33 3.80 41.56
N ARG A 112 -3.98 3.83 40.27
CA ARG A 112 -3.83 2.64 39.43
C ARG A 112 -2.35 2.30 39.32
N HIS A 113 -1.94 1.16 39.89
CA HIS A 113 -0.57 0.65 39.80
C HIS A 113 -0.55 -0.64 38.98
N ASN A 114 0.12 -0.60 37.83
CA ASN A 114 0.30 -1.75 36.95
C ASN A 114 1.80 -2.00 36.72
N ARG A 115 2.20 -3.28 36.71
CA ARG A 115 3.56 -3.73 36.38
C ARG A 115 3.47 -4.74 35.25
N ARG A 116 4.44 -4.76 34.35
CA ARG A 116 4.55 -5.73 33.26
C ARG A 116 5.97 -6.23 33.10
N PHE A 117 6.09 -7.52 32.81
CA PHE A 117 7.31 -8.19 32.38
C PHE A 117 7.07 -8.71 30.98
N MET A 118 7.70 -8.13 29.97
CA MET A 118 7.45 -8.41 28.55
C MET A 118 8.59 -9.22 27.93
N GLN A 119 8.24 -10.26 27.19
CA GLN A 119 9.15 -11.07 26.38
C GLN A 119 8.69 -11.08 24.94
N LEU A 120 9.62 -10.84 24.02
CA LEU A 120 9.36 -10.85 22.58
C LEU A 120 9.69 -12.23 22.02
N SER A 121 8.82 -12.76 21.15
CA SER A 121 9.10 -13.98 20.39
C SER A 121 10.29 -13.81 19.45
N ALA A 122 10.96 -14.90 19.11
CA ALA A 122 12.14 -14.88 18.25
C ALA A 122 11.88 -14.28 16.84
N ASP A 123 10.66 -14.41 16.33
CA ASP A 123 10.23 -13.82 15.05
C ASP A 123 9.81 -12.34 15.17
N GLY A 124 9.82 -11.79 16.39
CA GLY A 124 9.46 -10.40 16.67
C GLY A 124 7.97 -10.07 16.51
N ARG A 125 7.08 -11.08 16.42
CA ARG A 125 5.65 -10.89 16.09
C ARG A 125 4.71 -11.00 17.28
N VAL A 126 5.14 -11.63 18.37
CA VAL A 126 4.31 -11.88 19.55
C VAL A 126 5.04 -11.39 20.80
N VAL A 127 4.33 -10.64 21.65
CA VAL A 127 4.78 -10.40 23.02
C VAL A 127 3.95 -11.24 23.97
N THR A 128 4.63 -11.98 24.85
CA THR A 128 4.03 -12.55 26.06
C THR A 128 4.41 -11.67 27.23
N ALA A 129 3.43 -11.17 27.95
CA ALA A 129 3.65 -10.30 29.10
C ALA A 129 2.97 -10.83 30.35
N ARG A 130 3.68 -10.89 31.48
CA ARG A 130 3.06 -11.07 32.79
C ARG A 130 2.68 -9.71 33.35
N ARG A 131 1.38 -9.42 33.45
CA ARG A 131 0.87 -8.18 34.04
C ARG A 131 0.39 -8.41 35.46
N THR A 132 0.78 -7.49 36.34
CA THR A 132 0.29 -7.43 37.71
C THR A 132 -0.42 -6.10 37.93
N ARG A 133 -1.72 -6.15 38.25
CA ARG A 133 -2.47 -5.00 38.79
C ARG A 133 -2.30 -5.02 40.30
N VAL A 134 -1.59 -4.03 40.84
CA VAL A 134 -1.28 -3.93 42.27
C VAL A 134 -2.32 -3.10 42.99
N MET A 135 -2.81 -2.03 42.36
CA MET A 135 -3.87 -1.17 42.89
C MET A 135 -4.95 -0.91 41.83
N PRO A 136 -6.24 -0.90 42.23
CA PRO A 136 -6.76 -1.17 43.58
C PRO A 136 -6.56 -2.63 43.99
N ALA A 137 -6.48 -2.88 45.30
CA ALA A 137 -6.37 -4.23 45.87
C ALA A 137 -7.68 -5.02 45.71
N PRO A 138 -7.64 -6.37 45.67
CA PRO A 138 -6.46 -7.24 45.80
C PRO A 138 -5.52 -7.19 44.59
N GLN A 139 -4.25 -7.57 44.81
CA GLN A 139 -3.28 -7.69 43.72
C GLN A 139 -3.66 -8.88 42.83
N GLU A 140 -3.75 -8.64 41.52
CA GLU A 140 -4.09 -9.65 40.52
C GLU A 140 -2.95 -9.76 39.50
N THR A 141 -2.65 -10.99 39.05
CA THR A 141 -1.63 -11.25 38.03
C THR A 141 -2.16 -12.20 36.98
N TRP A 142 -1.92 -11.88 35.71
CA TRP A 142 -2.34 -12.68 34.57
C TRP A 142 -1.34 -12.54 33.43
N THR A 143 -1.50 -13.39 32.42
CA THR A 143 -0.70 -13.36 31.18
C THR A 143 -1.47 -12.62 30.10
N GLU A 144 -0.78 -11.69 29.45
CA GLU A 144 -1.23 -10.99 28.26
C GLU A 144 -0.45 -11.53 27.04
N THR A 145 -1.12 -11.58 25.90
CA THR A 145 -0.49 -11.89 24.60
C THR A 145 -0.80 -10.74 23.65
N TRP A 146 0.24 -10.22 23.00
CA TRP A 146 0.13 -9.08 22.11
C TRP A 146 0.60 -9.50 20.73
N GLU A 147 -0.15 -9.13 19.70
CA GLU A 147 0.15 -9.43 18.30
C GLU A 147 0.62 -8.17 17.58
N LYS A 148 1.77 -8.25 16.90
CA LYS A 148 2.30 -7.13 16.13
C LYS A 148 1.43 -6.84 14.91
N GLN A 149 1.07 -5.58 14.73
CA GLN A 149 0.22 -5.12 13.63
C GLN A 149 1.04 -4.57 12.46
N ASP A 150 2.15 -3.91 12.73
CA ASP A 150 3.09 -3.52 11.68
C ASP A 150 3.80 -4.74 11.08
N PRO A 151 4.21 -4.69 9.81
CA PRO A 151 5.22 -5.62 9.33
C PRO A 151 6.49 -5.54 10.20
N PRO A 152 7.24 -6.65 10.38
CA PRO A 152 8.41 -6.65 11.24
C PRO A 152 9.43 -5.59 10.82
N LEU A 153 9.89 -4.74 11.74
CA LEU A 153 10.95 -3.72 11.51
C LEU A 153 12.24 -4.29 10.90
N ALA A 154 12.49 -5.60 11.06
CA ALA A 154 13.65 -6.31 10.52
C ALA A 154 13.54 -6.59 9.01
N GLU A 155 12.35 -6.47 8.41
CA GLU A 155 12.19 -6.48 6.96
C GLU A 155 12.51 -5.08 6.45
N SER A 156 13.77 -4.84 6.08
CA SER A 156 14.16 -3.68 5.30
C SER A 156 13.52 -3.77 3.91
N HIS A 157 12.26 -3.36 3.80
CA HIS A 157 11.57 -3.27 2.53
C HIS A 157 12.26 -2.22 1.68
N THR A 158 13.07 -2.69 0.72
CA THR A 158 13.76 -1.79 -0.20
C THR A 158 12.77 -1.35 -1.26
N THR A 159 12.36 -0.09 -1.19
CA THR A 159 11.38 0.49 -2.13
C THR A 159 11.97 0.65 -3.52
N GLY A 160 11.12 0.74 -4.55
CA GLY A 160 11.57 1.06 -5.92
C GLY A 160 12.35 2.39 -5.96
N PHE A 161 11.93 3.39 -5.19
CA PHE A 161 12.65 4.65 -5.04
C PHE A 161 14.04 4.47 -4.41
N ALA A 162 14.18 3.62 -3.39
CA ALA A 162 15.47 3.33 -2.77
C ALA A 162 16.42 2.62 -3.75
N LEU A 163 15.93 1.64 -4.52
CA LEU A 163 16.72 0.95 -5.56
C LEU A 163 17.18 1.92 -6.65
N ARG A 164 16.27 2.78 -7.12
CA ARG A 164 16.60 3.84 -8.08
C ARG A 164 17.70 4.74 -7.53
N ASN A 165 17.54 5.23 -6.30
CA ASN A 165 18.52 6.12 -5.67
C ASN A 165 19.88 5.44 -5.54
N LYS A 166 19.91 4.14 -5.21
CA LYS A 166 21.13 3.33 -5.18
C LYS A 166 21.80 3.26 -6.56
N VAL A 167 21.05 2.98 -7.62
CA VAL A 167 21.60 2.97 -9.00
C VAL A 167 22.25 4.30 -9.35
N TYR A 168 21.61 5.41 -9.01
CA TYR A 168 22.15 6.74 -9.30
C TYR A 168 23.33 7.15 -8.43
N ALA A 169 23.39 6.70 -7.18
CA ALA A 169 24.51 6.96 -6.29
C ALA A 169 25.76 6.17 -6.70
N SER A 170 25.59 4.99 -7.29
CA SER A 170 26.70 4.11 -7.70
C SER A 170 27.34 4.51 -9.05
N GLY A 171 26.63 5.20 -9.94
CA GLY A 171 27.21 5.65 -11.23
C GLY A 171 27.77 4.50 -12.08
N GLU A 172 28.97 4.66 -12.65
CA GLU A 172 29.66 3.64 -13.47
C GLU A 172 30.12 2.40 -12.67
N SER A 173 30.03 2.40 -11.34
CA SER A 173 30.52 1.30 -10.51
C SER A 173 29.65 0.03 -10.56
N LEU A 174 28.48 0.09 -11.20
CA LEU A 174 27.58 -1.05 -11.37
C LEU A 174 27.94 -1.85 -12.63
N ALA A 175 29.14 -2.42 -12.67
CA ALA A 175 29.55 -3.31 -13.76
C ALA A 175 29.12 -4.76 -13.48
N GLY A 176 29.16 -5.59 -14.53
CA GLY A 176 28.95 -7.04 -14.42
C GLY A 176 27.50 -7.46 -14.11
N ARG A 177 27.36 -8.73 -13.71
CA ARG A 177 26.07 -9.41 -13.51
C ARG A 177 25.18 -8.70 -12.50
N GLU A 178 25.71 -8.37 -11.32
CA GLU A 178 24.95 -7.73 -10.25
C GLU A 178 24.46 -6.33 -10.64
N GLY A 179 25.30 -5.56 -11.32
CA GLY A 179 24.94 -4.25 -11.83
C GLY A 179 23.82 -4.30 -12.87
N ALA A 180 23.88 -5.26 -13.80
CA ALA A 180 22.82 -5.49 -14.79
C ALA A 180 21.51 -5.94 -14.13
N ILE A 181 21.56 -6.86 -13.17
CA ILE A 181 20.39 -7.28 -12.39
C ILE A 181 19.76 -6.07 -11.70
N LEU A 182 20.55 -5.25 -10.99
CA LEU A 182 20.03 -4.08 -10.28
C LEU A 182 19.40 -3.05 -11.22
N ARG A 183 20.03 -2.76 -12.37
CA ARG A 183 19.45 -1.85 -13.39
C ARG A 183 18.17 -2.41 -13.99
N GLY A 184 18.13 -3.71 -14.29
CA GLY A 184 16.95 -4.38 -14.83
C GLY A 184 15.79 -4.41 -13.83
N VAL A 185 16.08 -4.65 -12.55
CA VAL A 185 15.14 -4.55 -11.42
C VAL A 185 14.53 -3.15 -11.34
N VAL A 186 15.35 -2.10 -11.39
CA VAL A 186 14.85 -0.70 -11.43
C VAL A 186 14.03 -0.45 -12.70
N ALA A 187 14.48 -0.92 -13.85
CA ALA A 187 13.74 -0.82 -15.10
C ALA A 187 12.34 -1.45 -14.97
N VAL A 188 12.23 -2.65 -14.38
CA VAL A 188 10.94 -3.28 -14.09
C VAL A 188 10.09 -2.43 -13.15
N ALA A 189 10.62 -1.94 -12.03
CA ALA A 189 9.87 -1.12 -11.08
C ALA A 189 9.32 0.15 -11.74
N PHE A 190 10.07 0.78 -12.64
CA PHE A 190 9.65 2.00 -13.32
C PHE A 190 8.99 1.74 -14.68
N ASN A 191 8.57 0.51 -14.97
CA ASN A 191 7.88 0.16 -16.23
C ASN A 191 8.69 0.47 -17.51
N ASP A 192 10.02 0.33 -17.47
CA ASP A 192 10.93 0.43 -18.63
C ASP A 192 11.12 -0.94 -19.28
N LEU A 193 10.19 -1.33 -20.15
CA LEU A 193 10.28 -2.62 -20.82
C LEU A 193 11.58 -2.79 -21.64
N PRO A 194 11.98 -1.83 -22.50
CA PRO A 194 13.21 -1.98 -23.29
C PRO A 194 14.47 -2.11 -22.44
N GLN A 195 14.58 -1.34 -21.34
CA GLN A 195 15.73 -1.46 -20.44
C GLN A 195 15.71 -2.76 -19.64
N ALA A 196 14.54 -3.19 -19.15
CA ALA A 196 14.42 -4.44 -18.42
C ALA A 196 14.83 -5.63 -19.30
N GLU A 197 14.32 -5.69 -20.54
CA GLU A 197 14.68 -6.77 -21.48
C GLU A 197 16.18 -6.77 -21.80
N ARG A 198 16.77 -5.59 -22.05
CA ARG A 198 18.20 -5.44 -22.35
C ARG A 198 19.11 -5.92 -21.23
N GLU A 199 18.76 -5.62 -19.98
CA GLU A 199 19.61 -5.94 -18.83
C GLU A 199 19.41 -7.38 -18.33
N LEU A 200 18.16 -7.89 -18.34
CA LEU A 200 17.82 -9.15 -17.66
C LEU A 200 17.80 -10.37 -18.60
N LEU A 201 17.33 -10.23 -19.84
CA LEU A 201 17.19 -11.39 -20.74
C LEU A 201 18.52 -12.07 -21.09
N PRO A 202 19.64 -11.35 -21.31
CA PRO A 202 20.92 -12.01 -21.55
C PRO A 202 21.34 -12.91 -20.40
N ILE A 203 21.13 -12.48 -19.15
CA ILE A 203 21.47 -13.24 -17.94
C ILE A 203 20.59 -14.49 -17.85
N LEU A 204 19.27 -14.34 -18.00
CA LEU A 204 18.32 -15.46 -17.95
C LEU A 204 18.54 -16.51 -19.04
N ARG A 205 19.04 -16.11 -20.22
CA ARG A 205 19.39 -17.04 -21.30
C ARG A 205 20.68 -17.81 -21.04
N GLN A 206 21.65 -17.16 -20.39
CA GLN A 206 22.92 -17.80 -20.03
C GLN A 206 22.75 -18.78 -18.85
N GLU A 207 21.84 -18.46 -17.93
CA GLU A 207 21.63 -19.19 -16.68
C GLU A 207 20.16 -19.66 -16.52
N PRO A 208 19.60 -20.45 -17.46
CA PRO A 208 18.16 -20.71 -17.53
C PRO A 208 17.60 -21.48 -16.33
N ASN A 209 18.44 -22.27 -15.65
CA ASN A 209 18.04 -23.11 -14.50
C ASN A 209 18.54 -22.58 -13.15
N ASP A 210 19.11 -21.37 -13.10
CA ASP A 210 19.55 -20.79 -11.83
C ASP A 210 18.33 -20.29 -11.03
N SER A 211 18.03 -20.97 -9.92
CA SER A 211 16.95 -20.62 -8.99
C SER A 211 17.17 -19.26 -8.30
N VAL A 212 18.42 -18.76 -8.22
CA VAL A 212 18.69 -17.41 -7.70
C VAL A 212 18.03 -16.33 -8.56
N LEU A 213 17.78 -16.63 -9.84
CA LEU A 213 17.10 -15.73 -10.77
C LEU A 213 15.57 -15.86 -10.76
N ASP A 214 14.97 -16.70 -9.92
CA ASP A 214 13.51 -16.85 -9.86
C ASP A 214 12.79 -15.54 -9.51
N PRO A 215 13.26 -14.72 -8.55
CA PRO A 215 12.71 -13.38 -8.34
C PRO A 215 12.81 -12.48 -9.58
N VAL A 216 13.87 -12.62 -10.39
CA VAL A 216 14.05 -11.86 -11.64
C VAL A 216 13.04 -12.30 -12.70
N ARG A 217 12.78 -13.61 -12.82
CA ARG A 217 11.73 -14.15 -13.71
C ARG A 217 10.35 -13.66 -13.27
N GLU A 218 10.06 -13.67 -11.97
CA GLU A 218 8.78 -13.23 -11.42
C GLU A 218 8.49 -11.76 -11.72
N ILE A 219 9.45 -10.85 -11.46
CA ILE A 219 9.24 -9.43 -11.74
C ILE A 219 9.11 -9.13 -13.24
N LEU A 220 9.79 -9.90 -14.11
CA LEU A 220 9.61 -9.80 -15.56
C LEU A 220 8.21 -10.29 -15.97
N SER A 221 7.74 -11.39 -15.40
CA SER A 221 6.39 -11.89 -15.63
C SER A 221 5.34 -10.85 -15.24
N ASP A 222 5.50 -10.18 -14.10
CA ASP A 222 4.64 -9.09 -13.67
C ASP A 222 4.66 -7.90 -14.65
N LEU A 223 5.84 -7.51 -15.15
CA LEU A 223 5.99 -6.46 -16.17
C LEU A 223 5.26 -6.81 -17.47
N TYR A 224 5.46 -8.02 -17.99
CA TYR A 224 4.75 -8.47 -19.18
C TYR A 224 3.25 -8.57 -18.96
N GLY A 225 2.83 -9.09 -17.81
CA GLY A 225 1.43 -9.24 -17.45
C GLY A 225 0.70 -7.89 -17.42
N ARG A 226 1.23 -6.91 -16.67
CA ARG A 226 0.59 -5.59 -16.54
C ARG A 226 0.64 -4.75 -17.83
N THR A 227 1.61 -5.01 -18.71
CA THR A 227 1.70 -4.32 -20.02
C THR A 227 0.90 -5.00 -21.13
N GLY A 228 0.11 -6.04 -20.79
CA GLY A 228 -0.79 -6.70 -21.74
C GLY A 228 -0.09 -7.71 -22.65
N GLN A 229 1.02 -8.31 -22.22
CA GLN A 229 1.80 -9.31 -22.96
C GLN A 229 1.77 -10.69 -22.25
N PRO A 230 0.58 -11.32 -22.09
CA PRO A 230 0.44 -12.57 -21.35
C PRO A 230 1.29 -13.74 -21.88
N ARG A 231 1.54 -13.80 -23.20
CA ARG A 231 2.40 -14.85 -23.78
C ARG A 231 3.85 -14.75 -23.30
N LYS A 232 4.39 -13.53 -23.23
CA LYS A 232 5.72 -13.31 -22.65
C LYS A 232 5.71 -13.53 -21.14
N ALA A 233 4.63 -13.13 -20.46
CA ALA A 233 4.52 -13.37 -19.02
C ALA A 233 4.55 -14.86 -18.68
N LEU A 234 3.94 -15.72 -19.52
CA LEU A 234 3.96 -17.17 -19.40
C LEU A 234 5.37 -17.77 -19.44
N GLU A 235 6.30 -17.17 -20.19
CA GLU A 235 7.68 -17.66 -20.31
C GLU A 235 8.46 -17.54 -19.00
N TYR A 236 8.07 -16.61 -18.13
CA TYR A 236 8.79 -16.26 -16.90
C TYR A 236 7.96 -16.40 -15.62
N CYS A 237 6.68 -16.79 -15.71
CA CYS A 237 5.81 -16.88 -14.55
C CYS A 237 6.24 -18.02 -13.61
N ASN A 238 5.99 -17.83 -12.32
CA ASN A 238 6.12 -18.91 -11.34
C ASN A 238 5.06 -20.02 -11.58
N PRO A 239 5.26 -21.24 -11.07
CA PRO A 239 4.33 -22.35 -11.26
C PRO A 239 2.89 -22.06 -10.82
N GLY A 240 2.68 -21.26 -9.78
CA GLY A 240 1.36 -20.91 -9.26
C GLY A 240 0.54 -20.00 -10.18
N GLU A 241 1.15 -19.45 -11.23
CA GLU A 241 0.52 -18.52 -12.16
C GLU A 241 0.50 -19.04 -13.59
N ARG A 242 1.17 -20.17 -13.81
CA ARG A 242 1.33 -20.76 -15.12
C ARG A 242 0.00 -21.10 -15.76
N GLU A 243 -0.88 -21.79 -15.04
CA GLU A 243 -2.22 -22.14 -15.55
C GLU A 243 -2.98 -20.87 -15.98
N TYR A 244 -2.93 -19.82 -15.15
CA TYR A 244 -3.55 -18.54 -15.49
C TYR A 244 -3.02 -17.98 -16.80
N PHE A 245 -1.69 -17.87 -16.95
CA PHE A 245 -1.08 -17.33 -18.17
C PHE A 245 -1.28 -18.24 -19.38
N GLU A 246 -1.31 -19.57 -19.22
CA GLU A 246 -1.61 -20.54 -20.28
C GLU A 246 -3.03 -20.34 -20.84
N GLN A 247 -4.02 -20.09 -19.98
CA GLN A 247 -5.40 -19.86 -20.41
C GLN A 247 -5.54 -18.54 -21.16
N ILE A 248 -5.03 -17.44 -20.61
CA ILE A 248 -5.21 -16.12 -21.23
C ILE A 248 -4.34 -15.94 -22.50
N SER A 249 -3.21 -16.65 -22.61
CA SER A 249 -2.34 -16.62 -23.80
C SER A 249 -2.97 -17.19 -25.06
N LYS A 250 -4.10 -17.90 -24.93
CA LYS A 250 -4.91 -18.40 -26.05
C LYS A 250 -5.66 -17.28 -26.78
N TYR A 251 -5.76 -16.10 -26.15
CA TYR A 251 -6.44 -14.95 -26.69
C TYR A 251 -5.44 -13.95 -27.29
N PRO A 252 -5.87 -13.08 -28.22
CA PRO A 252 -5.01 -12.03 -28.75
C PRO A 252 -4.60 -11.04 -27.65
N ASP A 253 -3.37 -10.54 -27.75
CA ASP A 253 -2.89 -9.49 -26.86
C ASP A 253 -3.61 -8.18 -27.19
N VAL A 254 -3.78 -7.33 -26.18
CA VAL A 254 -4.26 -5.97 -26.40
C VAL A 254 -3.26 -5.22 -27.27
N SER A 255 -3.73 -4.45 -28.24
CA SER A 255 -2.87 -3.66 -29.11
C SER A 255 -3.43 -2.27 -29.35
N VAL A 256 -2.55 -1.28 -29.42
CA VAL A 256 -2.91 0.10 -29.77
C VAL A 256 -2.78 0.27 -31.28
N THR A 257 -3.91 0.41 -31.96
CA THR A 257 -3.95 0.54 -33.43
C THR A 257 -3.93 1.98 -33.90
N ARG A 258 -4.32 2.92 -33.03
CA ARG A 258 -4.16 4.36 -33.26
C ARG A 258 -3.81 5.05 -31.96
N ARG A 259 -2.70 5.81 -31.97
CA ARG A 259 -2.31 6.73 -30.91
C ARG A 259 -2.67 8.14 -31.34
N GLY A 260 -3.75 8.68 -30.78
CA GLY A 260 -4.14 10.06 -30.93
C GLY A 260 -4.51 10.62 -29.57
N CYS A 261 -4.08 11.85 -29.28
CA CYS A 261 -4.51 12.55 -28.09
C CYS A 261 -6.05 12.70 -28.14
N ALA A 262 -6.72 12.29 -27.09
CA ALA A 262 -8.15 12.44 -26.96
C ALA A 262 -8.48 13.29 -25.76
N ARG A 263 -9.42 14.21 -25.93
CA ARG A 263 -9.96 15.07 -24.89
C ARG A 263 -11.47 14.88 -24.85
N VAL A 264 -11.99 14.49 -23.69
CA VAL A 264 -13.41 14.18 -23.48
C VAL A 264 -13.92 14.86 -22.22
N GLN A 265 -15.22 15.17 -22.19
CA GLN A 265 -15.88 15.65 -20.98
C GLN A 265 -16.22 14.44 -20.10
N ALA A 266 -15.63 14.35 -18.92
CA ALA A 266 -15.93 13.33 -17.93
C ALA A 266 -17.42 13.33 -17.58
N LEU A 267 -17.96 12.14 -17.31
CA LEU A 267 -19.27 12.05 -16.66
C LEU A 267 -19.10 12.27 -15.16
N ARG A 268 -20.16 12.76 -14.52
CA ARG A 268 -20.16 12.97 -13.08
C ARG A 268 -20.25 11.62 -12.36
N GLY A 269 -19.16 11.20 -11.73
CA GLY A 269 -19.17 10.09 -10.77
C GLY A 269 -19.70 10.51 -9.41
N HIS A 270 -20.04 9.52 -8.58
CA HIS A 270 -20.28 9.74 -7.15
C HIS A 270 -18.94 10.06 -6.46
N ASP A 271 -18.98 10.96 -5.46
CA ASP A 271 -17.85 11.30 -4.59
C ASP A 271 -16.53 11.64 -5.32
N GLY A 272 -16.64 12.24 -6.50
CA GLY A 272 -15.49 12.67 -7.31
C GLY A 272 -14.84 11.58 -8.15
N ALA A 273 -15.43 10.38 -8.22
CA ALA A 273 -14.97 9.29 -9.08
C ALA A 273 -14.80 9.72 -10.54
N LEU A 274 -13.71 9.26 -11.16
CA LEU A 274 -13.31 9.68 -12.49
C LEU A 274 -13.96 8.78 -13.56
N ILE A 275 -15.09 9.22 -14.11
CA ILE A 275 -15.83 8.45 -15.12
C ILE A 275 -15.42 8.89 -16.54
N LEU A 276 -14.72 7.99 -17.24
CA LEU A 276 -14.22 8.16 -18.59
C LEU A 276 -15.28 7.73 -19.64
N PRO A 277 -15.84 8.67 -20.43
CA PRO A 277 -16.64 8.31 -21.59
C PRO A 277 -15.76 7.69 -22.68
N LEU A 278 -16.25 6.59 -23.25
CA LEU A 278 -15.55 5.82 -24.27
C LEU A 278 -16.54 5.07 -25.17
N VAL A 279 -16.03 4.43 -26.21
CA VAL A 279 -16.78 3.52 -27.07
C VAL A 279 -16.20 2.12 -26.90
N ALA A 280 -17.02 1.16 -26.48
CA ALA A 280 -16.66 -0.24 -26.32
C ALA A 280 -17.50 -1.09 -27.27
N ALA A 281 -16.86 -1.96 -28.06
CA ALA A 281 -17.53 -2.80 -29.06
C ALA A 281 -18.50 -2.01 -29.96
N GLY A 282 -18.12 -0.77 -30.33
CA GLY A 282 -18.93 0.12 -31.18
C GLY A 282 -20.14 0.79 -30.48
N LYS A 283 -20.28 0.66 -29.16
CA LYS A 283 -21.35 1.29 -28.38
C LYS A 283 -20.78 2.28 -27.38
N ASP A 284 -21.49 3.40 -27.20
CA ASP A 284 -21.16 4.36 -26.15
C ASP A 284 -21.22 3.69 -24.78
N ALA A 285 -20.23 3.98 -23.94
CA ALA A 285 -20.11 3.51 -22.58
C ALA A 285 -19.35 4.55 -21.73
N ALA A 286 -19.34 4.34 -20.43
CA ALA A 286 -18.62 5.19 -19.50
C ALA A 286 -18.13 4.35 -18.33
N TYR A 287 -16.82 4.29 -18.15
CA TYR A 287 -16.18 3.44 -17.15
C TYR A 287 -15.36 4.28 -16.18
N GLU A 288 -15.31 3.85 -14.94
CA GLU A 288 -14.47 4.48 -13.94
C GLU A 288 -13.00 4.18 -14.19
N VAL A 289 -12.13 5.16 -13.98
CA VAL A 289 -10.68 4.99 -14.02
C VAL A 289 -10.20 4.54 -12.65
N ASP A 290 -9.57 3.37 -12.60
CA ASP A 290 -9.21 2.73 -11.35
C ASP A 290 -7.75 2.23 -11.39
N THR A 291 -6.84 3.00 -10.82
CA THR A 291 -5.42 2.62 -10.65
C THR A 291 -5.18 1.62 -9.52
N GLY A 292 -6.14 1.45 -8.61
CA GLY A 292 -6.13 0.41 -7.58
C GLY A 292 -6.43 -0.99 -8.14
N SER A 293 -7.09 -1.06 -9.30
CA SER A 293 -7.31 -2.33 -9.99
C SER A 293 -6.19 -2.65 -10.99
N ASN A 294 -5.58 -3.82 -10.82
CA ASN A 294 -4.59 -4.36 -11.76
C ASN A 294 -5.21 -4.95 -13.04
N MET A 295 -6.53 -4.93 -13.18
CA MET A 295 -7.26 -5.50 -14.31
C MET A 295 -8.55 -4.71 -14.59
N SER A 296 -8.94 -4.65 -15.84
CA SER A 296 -10.19 -3.98 -16.22
C SER A 296 -11.41 -4.88 -15.99
N LEU A 297 -12.50 -4.30 -15.48
CA LEU A 297 -13.71 -5.04 -15.08
C LEU A 297 -14.94 -4.53 -15.82
N LEU A 298 -15.90 -5.42 -16.08
CA LEU A 298 -17.26 -5.07 -16.51
C LEU A 298 -18.26 -5.83 -15.65
N ARG A 299 -19.41 -5.22 -15.38
CA ARG A 299 -20.52 -5.98 -14.83
C ARG A 299 -21.18 -6.85 -15.90
N LEU A 300 -21.83 -7.92 -15.48
CA LEU A 300 -22.48 -8.88 -16.37
C LEU A 300 -23.53 -8.24 -17.28
N SER A 301 -24.36 -7.33 -16.79
CA SER A 301 -25.34 -6.61 -17.62
C SER A 301 -24.68 -5.75 -18.70
N GLU A 302 -23.51 -5.17 -18.42
CA GLU A 302 -22.78 -4.36 -19.39
C GLU A 302 -22.15 -5.24 -20.47
N ALA A 303 -21.55 -6.36 -20.09
CA ALA A 303 -21.06 -7.35 -21.06
C ALA A 303 -22.17 -7.84 -22.00
N ARG A 304 -23.36 -8.11 -21.46
CA ARG A 304 -24.55 -8.48 -22.25
C ARG A 304 -25.02 -7.34 -23.16
N ARG A 305 -25.06 -6.11 -22.66
CA ARG A 305 -25.43 -4.91 -23.45
C ARG A 305 -24.49 -4.74 -24.64
N LEU A 306 -23.21 -4.99 -24.44
CA LEU A 306 -22.17 -4.92 -25.48
C LEU A 306 -22.18 -6.11 -26.44
N GLY A 307 -22.87 -7.20 -26.11
CA GLY A 307 -22.91 -8.43 -26.92
C GLY A 307 -21.61 -9.23 -26.83
N LEU A 308 -20.90 -9.15 -25.70
CA LEU A 308 -19.64 -9.84 -25.49
C LEU A 308 -19.87 -11.32 -25.17
N LYS A 309 -18.93 -12.15 -25.62
CA LYS A 309 -18.87 -13.57 -25.28
C LYS A 309 -18.10 -13.73 -23.96
N LEU A 310 -18.69 -14.49 -23.02
CA LEU A 310 -17.96 -14.98 -21.85
C LEU A 310 -17.11 -16.17 -22.26
N GLU A 311 -15.81 -16.04 -22.09
CA GLU A 311 -14.85 -17.09 -22.37
C GLU A 311 -14.84 -18.12 -21.24
N PRO A 312 -14.53 -19.40 -21.52
CA PRO A 312 -14.48 -20.47 -20.53
C PRO A 312 -13.19 -20.40 -19.67
N VAL A 313 -12.76 -19.18 -19.35
CA VAL A 313 -11.62 -18.90 -18.48
C VAL A 313 -12.16 -18.11 -17.31
N THR A 314 -12.05 -18.70 -16.12
CA THR A 314 -12.42 -18.05 -14.87
C THR A 314 -11.18 -17.69 -14.06
N ARG A 315 -11.34 -16.71 -13.18
CA ARG A 315 -10.35 -16.38 -12.17
C ARG A 315 -11.02 -15.98 -10.89
N ARG A 316 -10.47 -16.44 -9.77
CA ARG A 316 -10.81 -15.87 -8.46
C ARG A 316 -10.13 -14.52 -8.30
N ILE A 317 -10.93 -13.48 -8.18
CA ILE A 317 -10.50 -12.12 -7.86
C ILE A 317 -10.59 -11.96 -6.34
N THR A 318 -9.50 -11.56 -5.70
CA THR A 318 -9.49 -11.14 -4.29
C THR A 318 -9.49 -9.62 -4.21
N ASP A 319 -10.22 -9.03 -3.27
CA ASP A 319 -10.33 -7.58 -3.08
C ASP A 319 -9.54 -7.08 -1.85
N VAL A 320 -9.68 -5.79 -1.53
CA VAL A 320 -9.02 -5.14 -0.38
C VAL A 320 -9.41 -5.73 0.97
N THR A 321 -10.58 -6.37 1.09
CA THR A 321 -11.04 -7.05 2.31
C THR A 321 -10.43 -8.44 2.49
N GLY A 322 -9.75 -8.97 1.46
CA GLY A 322 -9.22 -10.33 1.43
C GLY A 322 -10.25 -11.40 1.05
N ALA A 323 -11.53 -11.03 0.91
CA ALA A 323 -12.54 -11.89 0.32
C ALA A 323 -12.37 -11.95 -1.21
N GLY A 324 -12.93 -12.99 -1.85
CA GLY A 324 -12.82 -13.12 -3.29
C GLY A 324 -14.04 -13.76 -3.95
N TYR A 325 -14.17 -13.52 -5.24
CA TYR A 325 -15.28 -13.93 -6.10
C TYR A 325 -14.74 -14.41 -7.45
N GLU A 326 -15.53 -15.20 -8.17
CA GLU A 326 -15.17 -15.62 -9.53
C GLU A 326 -15.51 -14.53 -10.54
N ALA A 327 -14.68 -14.43 -11.57
CA ALA A 327 -14.90 -13.58 -12.72
C ALA A 327 -14.59 -14.33 -14.02
N TYR A 328 -15.26 -13.96 -15.10
CA TYR A 328 -15.12 -14.57 -16.42
C TYR A 328 -14.36 -13.65 -17.35
N LEU A 329 -13.50 -14.19 -18.21
CA LEU A 329 -12.86 -13.37 -19.23
C LEU A 329 -13.85 -13.00 -20.36
N ALA A 330 -13.78 -11.77 -20.85
CA ALA A 330 -14.37 -11.37 -22.13
C ALA A 330 -13.38 -10.48 -22.89
N ILE A 331 -13.38 -10.61 -24.22
CA ILE A 331 -12.56 -9.77 -25.10
C ILE A 331 -13.45 -8.72 -25.76
N VAL A 332 -13.17 -7.45 -25.47
CA VAL A 332 -13.78 -6.31 -26.16
C VAL A 332 -13.01 -6.09 -27.47
N PRO A 333 -13.64 -6.30 -28.64
CA PRO A 333 -12.92 -6.28 -29.92
C PRO A 333 -12.29 -4.92 -30.23
N THR A 334 -13.00 -3.84 -29.89
CA THR A 334 -12.55 -2.46 -30.06
C THR A 334 -12.92 -1.61 -28.84
N LEU A 335 -11.94 -0.84 -28.36
CA LEU A 335 -12.13 0.15 -27.31
C LEU A 335 -11.52 1.47 -27.79
N SER A 336 -12.26 2.57 -27.71
CA SER A 336 -11.75 3.87 -28.14
C SER A 336 -12.18 5.02 -27.24
N VAL A 337 -11.24 5.93 -27.04
CA VAL A 337 -11.47 7.24 -26.40
C VAL A 337 -11.07 8.27 -27.43
N GLY A 338 -12.05 8.99 -27.99
CA GLY A 338 -11.83 9.92 -29.11
C GLY A 338 -11.00 9.29 -30.24
N GLU A 339 -9.80 9.82 -30.45
CA GLU A 339 -8.89 9.38 -31.51
C GLU A 339 -8.10 8.12 -31.19
N MET A 340 -7.98 7.77 -29.91
CA MET A 340 -7.23 6.62 -29.43
C MET A 340 -8.03 5.34 -29.64
N ARG A 341 -7.39 4.29 -30.20
CA ARG A 341 -8.04 3.01 -30.49
C ARG A 341 -7.20 1.83 -30.05
N LEU A 342 -7.81 0.97 -29.24
CA LEU A 342 -7.28 -0.31 -28.80
C LEU A 342 -8.08 -1.43 -29.48
N GLN A 343 -7.41 -2.55 -29.75
CA GLN A 343 -8.03 -3.80 -30.16
C GLN A 343 -7.77 -4.87 -29.12
N ASN A 344 -8.73 -5.80 -29.00
CA ASN A 344 -8.64 -6.97 -28.12
C ASN A 344 -8.42 -6.59 -26.65
N ALA A 345 -9.19 -5.63 -26.14
CA ALA A 345 -9.10 -5.24 -24.75
C ALA A 345 -9.75 -6.31 -23.86
N SER A 346 -8.97 -6.91 -22.96
CA SER A 346 -9.46 -7.91 -22.01
C SER A 346 -10.21 -7.23 -20.86
N PHE A 347 -11.38 -7.77 -20.51
CA PHE A 347 -12.13 -7.39 -19.33
C PHE A 347 -12.54 -8.63 -18.55
N TRP A 348 -12.53 -8.52 -17.22
CA TRP A 348 -13.08 -9.54 -16.33
C TRP A 348 -14.52 -9.19 -15.96
N ILE A 349 -15.41 -10.13 -16.22
CA ILE A 349 -16.84 -9.97 -16.03
C ILE A 349 -17.20 -10.44 -14.63
N VAL A 350 -17.84 -9.54 -13.89
CA VAL A 350 -18.25 -9.73 -12.49
C VAL A 350 -19.77 -9.57 -12.35
N ASP A 351 -20.32 -10.05 -11.24
CA ASP A 351 -21.75 -9.83 -10.95
C ASP A 351 -22.05 -8.34 -10.81
N ASP A 352 -23.26 -7.94 -11.21
CA ASP A 352 -23.71 -6.54 -11.20
C ASP A 352 -23.63 -5.85 -9.83
N ALA A 353 -23.73 -6.60 -8.74
CA ALA A 353 -23.65 -6.05 -7.38
C ALA A 353 -22.21 -5.78 -6.90
N ARG A 354 -21.18 -6.09 -7.71
CA ARG A 354 -19.77 -6.00 -7.32
C ARG A 354 -19.13 -4.66 -7.63
N ILE A 355 -19.63 -3.98 -8.66
CA ILE A 355 -19.17 -2.66 -9.08
C ILE A 355 -20.39 -1.79 -9.42
N ASP A 356 -20.40 -0.55 -8.96
CA ASP A 356 -21.52 0.37 -9.19
C ASP A 356 -21.50 0.91 -10.63
N ALA A 357 -20.30 1.17 -11.16
CA ALA A 357 -20.10 1.58 -12.55
C ALA A 357 -20.37 0.41 -13.53
N PRO A 358 -20.79 0.69 -14.78
CA PRO A 358 -20.88 -0.34 -15.81
C PRO A 358 -19.56 -1.10 -16.05
N GLY A 359 -18.44 -0.43 -15.80
CA GLY A 359 -17.10 -0.99 -15.91
C GLY A 359 -16.04 -0.12 -15.25
N LEU A 360 -14.87 -0.72 -15.04
CA LEU A 360 -13.65 -0.09 -14.54
C LEU A 360 -12.51 -0.29 -15.56
N VAL A 361 -11.72 0.75 -15.81
CA VAL A 361 -10.48 0.69 -16.60
C VAL A 361 -9.31 0.62 -15.64
N GLY A 362 -8.73 -0.58 -15.53
CA GLY A 362 -7.61 -0.89 -14.66
C GLY A 362 -6.24 -0.60 -15.29
N ILE A 363 -5.17 -0.86 -14.52
CA ILE A 363 -3.77 -0.63 -14.94
C ILE A 363 -3.42 -1.31 -16.27
N ASP A 364 -3.96 -2.49 -16.55
CA ASP A 364 -3.75 -3.24 -17.79
C ASP A 364 -4.10 -2.44 -19.06
N LEU A 365 -5.15 -1.62 -19.00
CA LEU A 365 -5.58 -0.74 -20.08
C LEU A 365 -5.08 0.70 -19.91
N LEU A 366 -4.96 1.21 -18.68
CA LEU A 366 -4.43 2.56 -18.42
C LEU A 366 -2.97 2.71 -18.92
N LEU A 367 -2.15 1.66 -18.80
CA LEU A 367 -0.79 1.67 -19.35
C LEU A 367 -0.76 1.77 -20.88
N GLN A 368 -1.81 1.33 -21.58
CA GLN A 368 -1.91 1.47 -23.04
C GLN A 368 -2.12 2.94 -23.44
N PHE A 369 -2.81 3.73 -22.60
CA PHE A 369 -2.99 5.17 -22.76
C PHE A 369 -1.69 5.96 -22.61
N GLN A 370 -0.72 5.43 -21.85
CA GLN A 370 0.57 6.03 -21.51
C GLN A 370 0.48 7.30 -20.64
N THR A 371 -0.43 8.19 -20.97
CA THR A 371 -0.66 9.45 -20.27
C THR A 371 -2.15 9.64 -20.02
N LEU A 372 -2.47 10.14 -18.84
CA LEU A 372 -3.81 10.48 -18.38
C LEU A 372 -3.74 11.82 -17.64
N ARG A 373 -4.67 12.71 -17.93
CA ARG A 373 -4.81 13.98 -17.22
C ARG A 373 -6.29 14.26 -17.01
N TRP A 374 -6.64 14.78 -15.85
CA TRP A 374 -7.96 15.36 -15.62
C TRP A 374 -7.86 16.67 -14.89
N ASN A 375 -8.92 17.47 -14.95
CA ASN A 375 -8.95 18.75 -14.28
C ASN A 375 -10.32 19.03 -13.65
N SER A 376 -10.34 20.05 -12.79
CA SER A 376 -11.52 20.52 -12.06
C SER A 376 -12.67 21.04 -12.94
N SER A 377 -12.44 21.26 -14.25
CA SER A 377 -13.53 21.56 -15.22
C SER A 377 -14.21 20.28 -15.76
N GLY A 378 -13.80 19.11 -15.29
CA GLY A 378 -14.36 17.82 -15.68
C GLY A 378 -13.87 17.34 -17.04
N VAL A 379 -12.72 17.81 -17.52
CA VAL A 379 -12.11 17.31 -18.76
C VAL A 379 -11.14 16.20 -18.43
N ILE A 380 -11.18 15.11 -19.20
CA ILE A 380 -10.17 14.05 -19.22
C ILE A 380 -9.42 14.07 -20.55
N GLU A 381 -8.11 13.94 -20.49
CA GLU A 381 -7.20 13.81 -21.63
C GLU A 381 -6.42 12.49 -21.52
N VAL A 382 -6.33 11.75 -22.62
CA VAL A 382 -5.52 10.52 -22.72
C VAL A 382 -4.64 10.52 -23.95
N GLY A 383 -3.49 9.85 -23.88
CA GLY A 383 -2.62 9.62 -25.04
C GLY A 383 -1.94 10.87 -25.60
N PHE A 384 -1.82 11.93 -24.81
CA PHE A 384 -0.99 13.09 -25.15
C PHE A 384 0.51 12.75 -25.01
N PRO A 385 1.42 13.49 -25.69
CA PRO A 385 2.85 13.23 -25.59
C PRO A 385 3.35 13.23 -24.14
N ALA A 386 4.03 12.14 -23.76
CA ALA A 386 4.67 12.02 -22.46
C ALA A 386 5.84 13.00 -22.31
N GLN A 387 6.18 13.31 -21.06
CA GLN A 387 7.42 13.97 -20.72
C GLN A 387 8.61 13.03 -20.97
N GLU A 388 9.80 13.62 -21.12
CA GLU A 388 11.02 12.84 -21.20
C GLU A 388 11.21 12.02 -19.91
N ARG A 389 11.56 10.74 -20.08
CA ARG A 389 11.81 9.82 -18.98
C ARG A 389 13.04 10.25 -18.19
N ASN A 390 12.84 10.70 -16.97
CA ASN A 390 13.90 11.03 -16.02
C ASN A 390 13.60 10.39 -14.66
N LEU A 391 14.22 9.24 -14.37
CA LEU A 391 13.89 8.51 -13.14
C LEU A 391 14.21 9.32 -11.88
N ARG A 392 15.17 10.27 -11.91
CA ARG A 392 15.45 11.15 -10.76
C ARG A 392 14.25 12.03 -10.39
N GLN A 393 13.36 12.30 -11.35
CA GLN A 393 12.12 13.07 -11.15
C GLN A 393 10.89 12.17 -11.06
N ALA A 394 11.02 10.86 -11.30
CA ALA A 394 9.91 9.93 -11.14
C ALA A 394 9.48 9.87 -9.68
N ASN A 395 8.17 9.96 -9.44
CA ASN A 395 7.58 9.85 -8.11
C ASN A 395 6.47 8.79 -8.09
N ILE A 396 6.41 7.94 -9.12
CA ILE A 396 5.65 6.71 -9.18
C ILE A 396 6.61 5.55 -9.47
N TYR A 397 6.40 4.40 -8.87
CA TYR A 397 6.93 3.11 -9.36
C TYR A 397 5.83 2.04 -9.26
N PHE A 398 6.07 0.85 -9.79
CA PHE A 398 5.17 -0.30 -9.65
C PHE A 398 5.74 -1.34 -8.68
N GLU A 399 4.90 -1.77 -7.77
CA GLU A 399 5.08 -2.99 -6.99
C GLU A 399 4.14 -4.07 -7.53
N GLY A 400 4.70 -5.03 -8.28
CA GLY A 400 3.92 -5.92 -9.12
C GLY A 400 3.13 -5.14 -10.17
N SER A 401 1.83 -4.96 -9.94
CA SER A 401 0.92 -4.16 -10.79
C SER A 401 0.33 -2.93 -10.09
N PHE A 402 0.68 -2.67 -8.83
CA PHE A 402 0.15 -1.55 -8.07
C PHE A 402 1.06 -0.33 -8.21
N PRO A 403 0.54 0.82 -8.65
CA PRO A 403 1.31 2.05 -8.66
C PRO A 403 1.50 2.55 -7.22
N ILE A 404 2.76 2.80 -6.87
CA ILE A 404 3.18 3.35 -5.61
C ILE A 404 3.70 4.76 -5.85
N VAL A 405 3.17 5.73 -5.11
CA VAL A 405 3.55 7.14 -5.20
C VAL A 405 4.38 7.57 -3.98
N GLU A 406 5.38 8.42 -4.21
CA GLU A 406 6.15 9.07 -3.15
C GLU A 406 5.45 10.36 -2.69
N ALA A 407 5.30 10.51 -1.38
CA ALA A 407 4.80 11.72 -0.74
C ALA A 407 5.71 12.15 0.42
N SER A 408 5.47 13.36 0.94
CA SER A 408 6.08 13.84 2.18
C SER A 408 5.03 14.35 3.17
N SER A 409 5.34 14.34 4.46
CA SER A 409 4.48 14.88 5.51
C SER A 409 5.31 15.32 6.72
N ASN A 410 5.00 16.48 7.29
CA ASN A 410 5.62 17.00 8.52
C ASN A 410 7.17 16.93 8.52
N GLY A 411 7.81 17.26 7.40
CA GLY A 411 9.28 17.21 7.25
C GLY A 411 9.87 15.81 6.98
N HIS A 412 9.05 14.77 6.93
CA HIS A 412 9.43 13.42 6.52
C HIS A 412 9.14 13.22 5.03
N ALA A 413 10.19 12.99 4.24
CA ALA A 413 10.09 12.62 2.82
C ALA A 413 10.18 11.10 2.62
N GLY A 414 9.91 10.64 1.39
CA GLY A 414 10.08 9.23 1.01
C GLY A 414 8.99 8.31 1.51
N LEU A 415 7.80 8.86 1.82
CA LEU A 415 6.66 8.07 2.28
C LEU A 415 5.99 7.43 1.06
N SER A 416 5.88 6.10 1.05
CA SER A 416 5.28 5.34 -0.06
C SER A 416 3.80 5.06 0.21
N PHE A 417 2.97 5.36 -0.78
CA PHE A 417 1.51 5.15 -0.73
C PHE A 417 1.05 4.40 -1.99
N VAL A 418 0.07 3.52 -1.85
CA VAL A 418 -0.65 2.99 -3.02
C VAL A 418 -1.43 4.15 -3.65
N LEU A 419 -1.44 4.25 -4.98
CA LEU A 419 -2.21 5.24 -5.71
C LEU A 419 -3.49 4.60 -6.28
N ASP A 420 -4.65 5.01 -5.77
CA ASP A 420 -5.93 4.40 -6.09
C ASP A 420 -6.98 5.45 -6.49
N THR A 421 -7.15 5.63 -7.80
CA THR A 421 -8.15 6.53 -8.38
C THR A 421 -9.58 5.97 -8.34
N GLY A 422 -9.74 4.67 -8.07
CA GLY A 422 -11.03 4.01 -7.86
C GLY A 422 -11.49 4.04 -6.40
N TYR A 423 -10.68 4.59 -5.49
CA TYR A 423 -11.04 4.75 -4.09
C TYR A 423 -11.39 6.20 -3.78
N THR A 424 -12.52 6.41 -3.11
CA THR A 424 -13.07 7.76 -2.89
C THR A 424 -12.34 8.52 -1.79
N GLY A 425 -11.82 7.83 -0.77
CA GLY A 425 -11.13 8.44 0.38
C GLY A 425 -9.65 8.06 0.47
N THR A 426 -8.87 8.87 1.17
CA THR A 426 -7.48 8.55 1.52
C THR A 426 -7.42 7.97 2.94
N HIS A 427 -6.89 6.76 3.09
CA HIS A 427 -6.70 6.12 4.39
C HIS A 427 -5.24 5.77 4.63
N LEU A 428 -4.84 5.85 5.90
CA LEU A 428 -3.46 5.71 6.36
C LEU A 428 -3.31 4.37 7.08
N TYR A 429 -2.19 3.69 6.87
CA TYR A 429 -1.95 2.36 7.43
C TYR A 429 -1.17 2.42 8.74
N VAL A 430 -1.05 1.26 9.39
CA VAL A 430 -0.34 1.08 10.66
C VAL A 430 1.08 1.70 10.66
N PRO A 431 1.89 1.61 9.57
CA PRO A 431 3.19 2.28 9.51
C PRO A 431 3.13 3.81 9.66
N PHE A 432 2.03 4.44 9.25
CA PHE A 432 1.80 5.87 9.48
C PHE A 432 1.56 6.17 10.96
N ALA A 433 0.75 5.36 11.65
CA ALA A 433 0.52 5.51 13.08
C ALA A 433 1.84 5.44 13.87
N SER A 434 2.68 4.45 13.54
CA SER A 434 3.99 4.26 14.16
C SER A 434 4.97 5.41 13.84
N ARG A 435 4.95 5.94 12.61
CA ARG A 435 5.87 7.00 12.19
C ARG A 435 5.49 8.38 12.74
N PHE A 436 4.20 8.66 12.85
CA PHE A 436 3.67 9.96 13.26
C PHE A 436 3.00 9.88 14.63
N LEU A 437 3.63 9.13 15.56
CA LEU A 437 3.03 8.83 16.86
C LEU A 437 2.68 10.09 17.66
N ASP A 438 3.51 11.14 17.60
CA ASP A 438 3.20 12.42 18.27
C ASP A 438 1.89 13.04 17.78
N LEU A 439 1.66 13.04 16.47
CA LEU A 439 0.43 13.56 15.87
C LEU A 439 -0.77 12.71 16.29
N VAL A 440 -0.64 11.39 16.15
CA VAL A 440 -1.71 10.43 16.40
C VAL A 440 -2.08 10.37 17.89
N ALA A 441 -1.10 10.41 18.79
CA ALA A 441 -1.32 10.44 20.24
C ALA A 441 -1.98 11.74 20.69
N ALA A 442 -1.60 12.88 20.09
CA ALA A 442 -2.12 14.19 20.49
C ALA A 442 -3.50 14.51 19.92
N LYS A 443 -3.81 14.01 18.71
CA LYS A 443 -5.00 14.43 17.94
C LYS A 443 -5.94 13.30 17.53
N GLY A 444 -5.49 12.05 17.59
CA GLY A 444 -6.29 10.89 17.18
C GLY A 444 -7.45 10.64 18.14
N ARG A 445 -8.65 10.46 17.57
CA ARG A 445 -9.82 9.91 18.28
C ARG A 445 -10.02 8.46 17.85
N GLN A 446 -10.35 7.56 18.78
CA GLN A 446 -10.65 6.18 18.43
C GLN A 446 -11.93 6.10 17.60
N GLY A 447 -11.89 5.34 16.52
CA GLY A 447 -13.00 5.16 15.57
C GLY A 447 -13.14 3.72 15.09
N THR A 448 -14.01 3.52 14.11
CA THR A 448 -14.17 2.24 13.42
C THR A 448 -14.34 2.52 11.95
N TYR A 449 -13.35 2.07 11.18
CA TYR A 449 -13.36 2.14 9.74
C TYR A 449 -14.22 1.01 9.17
N GLN A 450 -15.06 1.30 8.19
CA GLN A 450 -15.67 0.26 7.36
C GLN A 450 -14.98 0.24 6.00
N MET A 451 -14.08 -0.74 5.82
CA MET A 451 -13.47 -0.97 4.53
C MET A 451 -14.48 -1.69 3.63
N ASN A 452 -14.86 -1.01 2.55
CA ASN A 452 -15.70 -1.59 1.49
C ASN A 452 -14.80 -2.06 0.34
N GLY A 453 -15.04 -3.27 -0.14
CA GLY A 453 -14.44 -3.81 -1.35
C GLY A 453 -15.49 -4.54 -2.19
N GLN A 454 -15.11 -4.92 -3.41
CA GLN A 454 -16.03 -5.56 -4.36
C GLN A 454 -16.57 -6.91 -3.84
N ALA A 455 -15.81 -7.62 -3.01
CA ALA A 455 -16.19 -8.91 -2.44
C ALA A 455 -17.08 -8.77 -1.18
N GLY A 456 -17.07 -7.63 -0.49
CA GLY A 456 -17.84 -7.38 0.72
C GLY A 456 -17.33 -6.20 1.55
N HIS A 457 -17.67 -6.17 2.83
CA HIS A 457 -17.19 -5.14 3.77
C HIS A 457 -16.55 -5.78 5.01
N SER A 458 -15.62 -5.06 5.63
CA SER A 458 -14.97 -5.46 6.89
C SER A 458 -14.77 -4.24 7.78
N LYS A 459 -14.93 -4.44 9.10
CA LYS A 459 -14.73 -3.38 10.09
C LYS A 459 -13.34 -3.46 10.68
N TRP A 460 -12.69 -2.32 10.80
CA TRP A 460 -11.33 -2.18 11.29
C TRP A 460 -11.27 -1.10 12.36
N ARG A 461 -10.37 -1.27 13.31
CA ARG A 461 -10.05 -0.19 14.23
C ARG A 461 -9.21 0.88 13.54
N GLU A 462 -9.54 2.12 13.84
CA GLU A 462 -8.80 3.28 13.36
C GLU A 462 -8.60 4.32 14.48
N LEU A 463 -7.74 5.27 14.17
CA LEU A 463 -7.66 6.56 14.83
C LEU A 463 -7.98 7.62 13.78
N VAL A 464 -9.03 8.41 14.03
CA VAL A 464 -9.37 9.53 13.15
C VAL A 464 -8.56 10.75 13.59
N VAL A 465 -7.69 11.23 12.71
CA VAL A 465 -6.87 12.42 12.93
C VAL A 465 -7.52 13.60 12.21
N PRO A 466 -7.86 14.71 12.89
CA PRO A 466 -8.62 15.81 12.29
C PRO A 466 -8.04 16.38 11.00
N GLU A 467 -6.71 16.41 10.88
CA GLU A 467 -6.01 16.92 9.71
C GLU A 467 -4.68 16.20 9.53
N VAL A 468 -4.43 15.68 8.33
CA VAL A 468 -3.12 15.21 7.87
C VAL A 468 -2.77 15.95 6.58
N ARG A 469 -1.58 16.56 6.53
CA ARG A 469 -1.07 17.21 5.33
C ARG A 469 -0.08 16.30 4.63
N LEU A 470 -0.28 16.10 3.33
CA LEU A 470 0.61 15.33 2.47
C LEU A 470 1.06 16.22 1.32
N GLN A 471 2.34 16.23 1.01
CA GLN A 471 2.82 16.79 -0.24
C GLN A 471 2.86 15.67 -1.29
N ILE A 472 1.98 15.76 -2.29
CA ILE A 472 1.78 14.74 -3.33
C ILE A 472 1.96 15.40 -4.69
N GLY A 473 2.79 14.82 -5.56
CA GLY A 473 2.96 15.31 -6.93
C GLY A 473 3.39 16.78 -7.05
N GLY A 474 4.08 17.32 -6.04
CA GLY A 474 4.52 18.71 -5.99
C GLY A 474 3.54 19.69 -5.34
N MET A 475 2.40 19.22 -4.82
CA MET A 475 1.35 20.04 -4.24
C MET A 475 1.04 19.61 -2.80
N ASP A 476 0.76 20.56 -1.92
CA ASP A 476 0.25 20.28 -0.58
C ASP A 476 -1.24 19.95 -0.64
N THR A 477 -1.61 18.76 -0.17
CA THR A 477 -2.98 18.30 0.00
C THR A 477 -3.29 18.16 1.50
N THR A 478 -4.58 18.22 1.83
CA THR A 478 -5.06 18.10 3.21
C THR A 478 -6.14 17.04 3.28
N ILE A 479 -5.90 16.00 4.07
CA ILE A 479 -6.88 14.97 4.38
C ILE A 479 -7.53 15.36 5.71
N ARG A 480 -8.84 15.63 5.68
CA ARG A 480 -9.62 15.97 6.88
C ARG A 480 -10.24 14.72 7.44
N ASP A 481 -10.29 14.64 8.77
CA ASP A 481 -10.77 13.44 9.47
C ASP A 481 -10.11 12.17 8.90
N ALA A 482 -8.78 12.21 8.80
CA ALA A 482 -7.98 11.16 8.18
C ALA A 482 -8.07 9.86 9.00
N ASP A 483 -8.52 8.79 8.36
CA ASP A 483 -8.59 7.46 8.94
C ASP A 483 -7.19 6.83 8.99
N VAL A 484 -6.68 6.59 10.21
CA VAL A 484 -5.41 5.89 10.44
C VAL A 484 -5.70 4.50 10.99
N LEU A 485 -5.57 3.48 10.14
CA LEU A 485 -5.73 2.09 10.54
C LEU A 485 -4.63 1.71 11.54
N VAL A 486 -5.04 1.01 12.61
CA VAL A 486 -4.14 0.55 13.68
C VAL A 486 -4.15 -0.97 13.86
N GLU A 487 -4.84 -1.64 12.95
CA GLU A 487 -4.86 -3.09 12.83
C GLU A 487 -4.30 -3.50 11.46
N LYS A 488 -3.59 -4.62 11.43
CA LYS A 488 -2.96 -5.13 10.21
C LYS A 488 -4.04 -5.51 9.19
N ALA A 489 -4.05 -4.84 8.04
CA ALA A 489 -4.92 -5.22 6.93
C ALA A 489 -4.64 -6.68 6.48
N PRO A 490 -5.59 -7.38 5.83
CA PRO A 490 -5.43 -8.77 5.39
C PRO A 490 -4.30 -8.93 4.38
N GLN A 491 -3.92 -7.83 3.72
CA GLN A 491 -2.80 -7.77 2.79
C GLN A 491 -1.61 -7.09 3.47
N PRO A 492 -0.37 -7.57 3.26
CA PRO A 492 0.81 -6.93 3.84
C PRO A 492 1.00 -5.55 3.22
N THR A 493 0.77 -4.49 4.00
CA THR A 493 1.01 -3.11 3.55
C THR A 493 2.08 -2.49 4.43
N TRP A 494 3.33 -2.57 3.99
CA TRP A 494 4.42 -1.80 4.57
C TRP A 494 4.36 -0.31 4.17
N HIS A 495 3.49 0.02 3.21
CA HIS A 495 3.16 1.38 2.79
C HIS A 495 2.52 2.19 3.92
N TYR A 496 2.57 3.52 3.79
CA TYR A 496 1.98 4.45 4.76
C TYR A 496 0.47 4.65 4.58
N GLY A 497 -0.10 4.20 3.46
CA GLY A 497 -1.53 4.34 3.19
C GLY A 497 -1.88 4.09 1.73
N CYS A 498 -3.11 4.44 1.39
CA CYS A 498 -3.64 4.52 0.04
C CYS A 498 -4.11 5.95 -0.24
N ILE A 499 -3.64 6.57 -1.31
CA ILE A 499 -4.07 7.89 -1.76
C ILE A 499 -5.24 7.72 -2.72
N GLY A 500 -6.40 8.20 -2.29
CA GLY A 500 -7.66 8.18 -3.02
C GLY A 500 -7.87 9.43 -3.89
N ILE A 501 -9.01 9.45 -4.58
CA ILE A 501 -9.40 10.56 -5.46
C ILE A 501 -9.70 11.86 -4.69
N ASP A 502 -10.06 11.79 -3.41
CA ASP A 502 -10.26 12.94 -2.51
C ASP A 502 -9.01 13.81 -2.39
N ALA A 503 -7.83 13.21 -2.29
CA ALA A 503 -6.56 13.90 -2.22
C ALA A 503 -6.19 14.50 -3.58
N LEU A 504 -6.37 13.72 -4.66
CA LEU A 504 -5.98 14.11 -6.01
C LEU A 504 -6.85 15.26 -6.55
N ASN A 505 -8.17 15.20 -6.31
CA ASN A 505 -9.13 16.20 -6.79
C ASN A 505 -9.03 17.55 -6.05
N GLN A 506 -8.13 17.70 -5.08
CA GLN A 506 -7.80 19.02 -4.52
C GLN A 506 -7.02 19.89 -5.52
N ALA A 507 -6.34 19.27 -6.49
CA ALA A 507 -5.63 19.95 -7.56
C ALA A 507 -6.59 20.49 -8.63
N GLN A 508 -6.17 21.55 -9.33
CA GLN A 508 -6.90 22.02 -10.51
C GLN A 508 -6.70 21.07 -11.68
N THR A 509 -5.50 20.51 -11.81
CA THR A 509 -5.12 19.54 -12.82
C THR A 509 -4.30 18.44 -12.18
N VAL A 510 -4.62 17.19 -12.50
CA VAL A 510 -3.83 16.01 -12.12
C VAL A 510 -3.33 15.34 -13.39
N THR A 511 -2.05 15.01 -13.44
CA THR A 511 -1.42 14.30 -14.56
C THR A 511 -0.72 13.04 -14.07
N LEU A 512 -1.09 11.91 -14.65
CA LEU A 512 -0.40 10.63 -14.57
C LEU A 512 0.31 10.36 -15.90
N ASP A 513 1.64 10.34 -15.85
CA ASP A 513 2.49 9.97 -16.98
C ASP A 513 3.19 8.65 -16.67
N PHE A 514 2.70 7.55 -17.24
CA PHE A 514 3.23 6.20 -17.03
C PHE A 514 4.51 5.93 -17.86
N GLN A 515 4.89 6.83 -18.76
CA GLN A 515 6.17 6.72 -19.49
C GLN A 515 7.28 7.44 -18.72
N ALA A 516 6.99 8.62 -18.17
CA ALA A 516 7.90 9.35 -17.30
C ALA A 516 7.87 8.88 -15.84
N MET A 517 6.88 8.04 -15.47
CA MET A 517 6.62 7.56 -14.11
C MET A 517 6.40 8.71 -13.12
N ARG A 518 5.53 9.65 -13.52
CA ARG A 518 5.32 10.91 -12.81
C ARG A 518 3.84 11.18 -12.55
N LEU A 519 3.52 11.47 -11.29
CA LEU A 519 2.32 12.14 -10.84
C LEU A 519 2.63 13.62 -10.66
N THR A 520 1.84 14.49 -11.27
CA THR A 520 1.92 15.95 -11.03
C THR A 520 0.55 16.49 -10.67
N LEU A 521 0.48 17.25 -9.58
CA LEU A 521 -0.69 17.99 -9.14
C LEU A 521 -0.41 19.48 -9.32
N GLU A 522 -1.27 20.19 -10.03
CA GLU A 522 -1.11 21.60 -10.36
C GLU A 522 -2.32 22.42 -9.92
N GLY A 523 -2.07 23.67 -9.51
CA GLY A 523 -3.08 24.62 -9.06
C GLY A 523 -3.02 24.89 -7.55
N LYS A 524 -3.93 25.75 -7.07
CA LYS A 524 -4.11 25.95 -5.62
C LYS A 524 -5.04 24.87 -5.09
N ALA A 525 -4.72 24.32 -3.91
CA ALA A 525 -5.61 23.41 -3.19
C ALA A 525 -7.00 24.03 -3.12
N SER A 526 -7.97 23.35 -3.71
CA SER A 526 -9.36 23.80 -3.67
C SER A 526 -9.77 23.81 -2.19
N SER A 527 -10.03 25.00 -1.65
CA SER A 527 -10.42 25.18 -0.24
C SER A 527 -11.88 24.81 0.01
N ARG A 528 -12.50 23.98 -0.82
CA ARG A 528 -13.92 23.68 -0.66
C ARG A 528 -14.14 22.64 0.44
N PRO A 529 -15.08 22.92 1.37
CA PRO A 529 -15.43 22.04 2.48
C PRO A 529 -16.19 20.80 2.03
#